data_AF-A0A7T7R9R8-F1
#
_entry.id   AF-A0A7T7R9R8-F1
#
_cell.length_a   1.000
_cell.length_b   1.000
_cell.length_c   1.000
_cell.angle_alpha   90.00
_cell.angle_beta   90.00
_cell.angle_gamma   90.00
#
_symmetry.space_group_name_H-M   'P 1'
#
loop_
_entity.id
_entity.type
_entity.pdbx_description
1 polymer ?
#
loop_
_entity_poly.entity_id
_entity_poly.type
_entity_poly.pdbx_seq_one_letter_code
_entity_poly.pdbx_strand_id
1 'polypeptide(L)' 'MEMANTIMKQKQNGLPLIKALEANDSALKQNPDKNMHKIVSLIIRDAYEQPSYSTPSIKEDQLNEFSAKYYLGCISMYE' A
#
# COMPACT_ATOMS: atom_id res chain seq x y z
N MET A 1 -1.85 6.62 -6.51
CA MET A 1 -0.43 6.50 -6.12
C MET A 1 0.06 5.11 -6.50
N GLU A 2 1.12 5.00 -7.30
CA GLU A 2 1.72 3.71 -7.71
C GLU A 2 2.09 2.82 -6.53
N MET A 3 2.58 3.41 -5.44
CA MET A 3 2.98 2.69 -4.23
C MET A 3 1.83 1.95 -3.55
N ALA A 4 0.64 2.56 -3.45
CA ALA A 4 -0.53 1.93 -2.86
C ALA A 4 -1.02 0.73 -3.69
N ASN A 5 -0.97 0.85 -5.03
CA ASN A 5 -1.27 -0.26 -5.93
C ASN A 5 -0.30 -1.43 -5.70
N THR A 6 1.00 -1.16 -5.69
CA THR A 6 2.03 -2.19 -5.48
C THR A 6 1.86 -2.91 -4.14
N ILE A 7 1.62 -2.18 -3.05
CA ILE A 7 1.43 -2.78 -1.72
C ILE A 7 0.19 -3.68 -1.67
N MET A 8 -0.95 -3.23 -2.19
CA MET A 8 -2.16 -4.03 -2.25
C MET A 8 -1.98 -5.28 -3.12
N LYS A 9 -1.34 -5.13 -4.28
CA LYS A 9 -1.03 -6.26 -5.18
C LYS A 9 -0.12 -7.29 -4.51
N GLN A 10 0.90 -6.85 -3.77
CA GLN A 10 1.77 -7.75 -3.01
C GLN A 10 1.01 -8.49 -1.91
N LYS A 11 0.13 -7.81 -1.17
CA LYS A 11 -0.77 -8.46 -0.19
C LYS A 11 -1.65 -9.51 -0.88
N GLN A 12 -2.30 -9.18 -1.99
CA GLN A 12 -3.17 -10.10 -2.73
C GLN A 12 -2.44 -11.34 -3.27
N ASN A 13 -1.11 -11.23 -3.44
CA ASN A 13 -0.21 -12.31 -3.81
C ASN A 13 0.35 -13.09 -2.61
N GLY A 14 -0.07 -12.75 -1.38
CA GLY A 14 0.28 -13.49 -0.17
C GLY A 14 1.55 -13.02 0.51
N LEU A 15 2.06 -11.81 0.20
CA LEU A 15 3.15 -11.24 0.99
C LEU A 15 2.69 -11.12 2.47
N PRO A 16 3.48 -11.60 3.45
CA PRO A 16 3.15 -11.38 4.86
C PRO A 16 3.38 -9.93 5.29
N LEU A 17 2.55 -9.45 6.24
CA LEU A 17 2.66 -8.09 6.78
C LEU A 17 4.08 -7.77 7.28
N ILE A 18 4.68 -8.69 8.03
CA ILE A 18 6.04 -8.50 8.55
C ILE A 18 7.06 -8.25 7.43
N LYS A 19 6.91 -8.91 6.27
CA LYS A 19 7.81 -8.73 5.12
C LYS A 19 7.59 -7.39 4.44
N ALA A 20 6.35 -6.91 4.37
CA ALA A 20 6.07 -5.57 3.86
C ALA A 20 6.69 -4.49 4.77
N LEU A 21 6.58 -4.65 6.09
CA LEU A 21 7.18 -3.72 7.07
C LEU A 21 8.72 -3.74 7.02
N GLU A 22 9.34 -4.94 6.97
CA GLU A 22 10.79 -5.10 6.82
C GLU A 22 11.31 -4.43 5.54
N ALA A 23 10.56 -4.50 4.44
CA ALA A 23 10.92 -3.84 3.19
C ALA A 23 10.91 -2.31 3.33
N ASN A 24 9.91 -1.74 4.02
CA ASN A 24 9.85 -0.32 4.29
C ASN A 24 10.99 0.15 5.22
N ASP A 25 11.29 -0.61 6.27
CA ASP A 25 12.42 -0.33 7.16
C ASP A 25 13.77 -0.40 6.43
N SER A 26 13.89 -1.35 5.49
CA SER A 26 15.07 -1.45 4.63
C SER A 26 15.21 -0.26 3.68
N ALA A 27 14.09 0.22 3.12
CA ALA A 27 14.07 1.41 2.27
C ALA A 27 14.51 2.66 3.05
N LEU A 28 14.06 2.83 4.31
CA LEU A 28 14.49 3.95 5.17
C LEU A 28 16.00 3.95 5.43
N LYS A 29 16.63 2.76 5.58
CA LYS A 29 18.08 2.66 5.76
C LYS A 29 18.86 3.09 4.51
N GLN A 30 18.31 2.82 3.32
CA GLN A 30 18.95 3.15 2.04
C GLN A 30 18.73 4.61 1.64
N ASN A 31 17.52 5.12 1.87
CA ASN A 31 17.14 6.50 1.63
C ASN A 31 16.43 7.05 2.87
N PRO A 32 17.12 7.85 3.73
CA PRO A 32 16.60 8.30 5.03
C PRO A 32 15.46 9.33 4.97
N ASP A 33 14.36 9.02 4.28
CA ASP A 33 13.14 9.80 4.28
C ASP A 33 12.13 9.25 5.29
N LYS A 34 12.13 9.85 6.49
CA LYS A 34 11.22 9.49 7.59
C LYS A 34 9.74 9.76 7.26
N ASN A 35 9.47 10.78 6.45
CA ASN A 35 8.09 11.11 6.08
C ASN A 35 7.55 10.06 5.12
N MET A 36 8.35 9.67 4.12
CA MET A 36 7.99 8.60 3.21
C MET A 36 7.81 7.27 3.95
N HIS A 37 8.74 6.92 4.85
CA HIS A 37 8.61 5.70 5.68
C HIS A 37 7.28 5.66 6.46
N LYS A 38 6.88 6.80 7.06
CA LYS A 38 5.61 6.90 7.77
C LYS A 38 4.41 6.76 6.84
N ILE A 39 4.43 7.40 5.67
CA ILE A 39 3.37 7.31 4.66
C ILE A 39 3.22 5.85 4.19
N VAL A 40 4.33 5.20 3.82
CA VAL A 40 4.34 3.80 3.40
C VAL A 40 3.81 2.88 4.50
N SER A 41 4.20 3.11 5.76
CA SER A 41 3.71 2.33 6.91
C SER A 41 2.19 2.41 7.06
N LEU A 42 1.60 3.60 6.86
CA LEU A 42 0.15 3.79 6.90
C LEU A 42 -0.55 3.05 5.75
N ILE A 43 0.01 3.11 4.53
CA ILE A 43 -0.53 2.40 3.37
C ILE A 43 -0.47 0.88 3.57
N ILE A 44 0.66 0.36 4.09
CA ILE A 44 0.81 -1.05 4.43
C ILE A 44 -0.26 -1.45 5.44
N ARG A 45 -0.39 -0.71 6.55
CA ARG A 45 -1.37 -1.04 7.58
C ARG A 45 -2.80 -1.10 7.00
N ASP A 46 -3.23 -0.07 6.28
CA ASP A 46 -4.56 -0.02 5.66
C ASP A 46 -4.78 -1.17 4.66
N ALA A 47 -3.77 -1.50 3.85
CA ALA A 47 -3.86 -2.64 2.93
C ALA A 47 -4.15 -3.94 3.68
N TYR A 48 -3.43 -4.22 4.77
CA TYR A 48 -3.56 -5.47 5.53
C TYR A 48 -4.78 -5.50 6.47
N GLU A 49 -5.38 -4.35 6.78
CA GLU A 49 -6.70 -4.28 7.43
C GLU A 49 -7.85 -4.66 6.47
N GLN A 50 -7.63 -4.62 5.15
CA GLN A 50 -8.64 -5.05 4.18
C GLN A 50 -8.78 -6.58 4.07
N PRO A 51 -10.00 -7.08 3.77
CA PRO A 51 -10.22 -8.51 3.50
C PRO A 51 -9.37 -9.02 2.33
N SER A 52 -9.15 -10.33 2.32
CA SER A 52 -8.47 -11.03 1.23
C SER A 52 -9.50 -11.78 0.39
N TYR A 53 -9.40 -11.64 -0.92
CA TYR A 53 -10.29 -12.28 -1.88
C TYR A 53 -9.53 -13.31 -2.70
N SER A 54 -10.20 -14.37 -3.16
CA SER A 54 -9.64 -15.36 -4.08
C SER A 54 -10.08 -15.12 -5.53
N THR A 55 -11.25 -14.54 -5.74
CA THR A 55 -11.80 -14.25 -7.07
C THR A 55 -10.99 -13.17 -7.81
N PRO A 56 -10.53 -13.41 -9.04
CA PRO A 56 -9.71 -12.45 -9.79
C PRO A 56 -10.36 -11.08 -10.00
N SER A 57 -11.64 -11.05 -10.40
CA SER A 57 -12.35 -9.77 -10.62
C SER A 57 -12.45 -8.93 -9.35
N ILE A 58 -12.77 -9.56 -8.22
CA ILE A 58 -12.86 -8.86 -6.92
C ILE A 58 -11.48 -8.34 -6.47
N LYS A 59 -10.40 -9.07 -6.75
CA LYS A 59 -9.04 -8.59 -6.50
C LYS A 59 -8.73 -7.34 -7.32
N GLU A 60 -9.13 -7.33 -8.59
CA GLU A 60 -8.92 -6.18 -9.48
C GLU A 60 -9.72 -4.96 -9.01
N ASP A 61 -10.99 -5.14 -8.67
CA ASP A 61 -11.84 -4.08 -8.11
C ASP A 61 -11.23 -3.50 -6.83
N GLN A 62 -10.83 -4.37 -5.89
CA GLN A 62 -10.15 -3.96 -4.66
C GLN A 62 -8.86 -3.17 -4.94
N LEU A 63 -8.05 -3.63 -5.89
CA LEU A 63 -6.79 -2.98 -6.24
C LEU A 63 -7.03 -1.57 -6.81
N ASN A 64 -8.02 -1.44 -7.69
CA ASN A 64 -8.42 -0.19 -8.30
C ASN A 64 -8.95 0.79 -7.24
N GLU A 65 -9.91 0.36 -6.43
CA GLU A 65 -10.48 1.18 -5.35
C GLU A 65 -9.43 1.64 -4.34
N PHE A 66 -8.57 0.71 -3.90
CA PHE A 66 -7.50 1.02 -2.95
C PHE A 66 -6.54 2.05 -3.53
N SER A 67 -6.06 1.85 -4.77
CA SER A 67 -5.11 2.78 -5.38
C SER A 67 -5.72 4.16 -5.68
N ALA A 68 -7.02 4.21 -6.02
CA ALA A 68 -7.79 5.43 -6.23
C ALA A 68 -7.93 6.26 -4.96
N LYS A 69 -8.25 5.63 -3.81
CA LYS A 69 -8.31 6.30 -2.48
C LYS A 69 -7.06 7.14 -2.21
N TYR A 70 -5.88 6.55 -2.43
CA TYR A 70 -4.61 7.23 -2.20
C TYR A 70 -4.23 8.23 -3.29
N TYR A 71 -4.65 8.01 -4.54
CA TYR A 71 -4.44 9.00 -5.60
C TYR A 71 -5.28 10.26 -5.35
N LEU A 72 -6.57 10.09 -5.06
CA LEU A 72 -7.50 11.18 -4.78
C LEU A 72 -7.12 11.91 -3.49
N GLY A 73 -6.74 11.18 -2.43
CA GLY A 73 -6.25 11.80 -1.20
C GLY A 73 -5.03 12.71 -1.42
N CYS A 74 -4.11 12.33 -2.30
CA CYS A 74 -2.99 13.19 -2.67
C CYS A 74 -3.43 14.44 -3.45
N ILE A 75 -4.44 14.34 -4.32
CA ILE A 75 -4.95 15.48 -5.09
C ILE A 75 -5.69 16.46 -4.18
N SER A 76 -6.57 15.97 -3.29
CA SER A 76 -7.34 16.79 -2.36
C SER A 76 -6.50 17.51 -1.30
N MET A 77 -5.22 17.14 -1.13
CA MET A 77 -4.29 17.90 -0.28
C MET A 77 -3.79 19.22 -0.93
N TYR A 78 -4.01 19.39 -2.23
CA TYR A 78 -3.62 20.59 -2.98
C TYR A 78 -4.82 21.48 -3.38
N GLU A 79 -6.03 21.15 -2.92
CA GLU A 79 -7.22 22.03 -2.93
C GLU A 79 -7.34 22.79 -1.60
#